data_AF-A0A7S0WIB6-F1
#
_entry.id   AF-A0A7S0WIB6-F1
#
_cell.length_a   1.000
_cell.length_b   1.000
_cell.length_c   1.000
_cell.angle_alpha   90.00
_cell.angle_beta   90.00
_cell.angle_gamma   90.00
#
_symmetry.space_group_name_H-M   'P 1'
#
loop_
_entity.id
_entity.type
_entity.pdbx_description
1 polymer ?
#
loop_
_entity_poly.entity_id
_entity_poly.type
_entity_poly.pdbx_seq_one_letter_code
_entity_poly.pdbx_strand_id
1 'polypeptide(L)'
;MTWDFLLWLFVLIINSGLVGRTTYALICLTDLEQDFINPYDLSNRLNRFVIAEYAGQFIMTAALIAGGKWFCAALHIAVSAYMITLFVKKQVYIDATDAFKQLKGQKFRRGVIFGCYCFSFVMVVFRLVETIVHQMLTPEGRETARKLFKEAAVTLPGY
;
A
#
# COMPACT_ATOMS: atom_id res chain seq x y z
N MET A 1 -18.91 2.34 15.07
CA MET A 1 -17.74 1.75 14.39
C MET A 1 -16.54 1.82 15.32
N THR A 2 -15.82 0.71 15.51
CA THR A 2 -14.61 0.69 16.33
C THR A 2 -13.47 1.44 15.62
N TRP A 3 -12.67 2.16 16.41
CA TRP A 3 -11.50 2.88 15.94
C TRP A 3 -10.52 2.00 15.13
N ASP A 4 -10.35 0.75 15.55
CA ASP A 4 -9.49 -0.22 14.86
C ASP A 4 -9.95 -0.51 13.43
N PHE A 5 -11.26 -0.60 13.18
CA PHE A 5 -11.80 -0.83 11.85
C PHE A 5 -11.44 0.32 10.91
N LEU A 6 -11.64 1.56 11.35
CA LEU A 6 -11.32 2.75 10.56
C LEU A 6 -9.83 2.85 10.26
N LEU A 7 -8.98 2.50 11.24
CA LEU A 7 -7.54 2.48 11.07
C LEU A 7 -7.10 1.43 10.03
N TRP A 8 -7.60 0.19 10.13
CA TRP A 8 -7.26 -0.85 9.16
C TRP A 8 -7.76 -0.53 7.76
N LEU A 9 -8.95 0.06 7.64
CA LEU A 9 -9.50 0.53 6.36
C LEU A 9 -8.64 1.64 5.75
N PHE A 10 -8.24 2.62 6.55
CA PHE A 10 -7.36 3.70 6.13
C PHE A 10 -6.00 3.17 5.62
N VAL A 11 -5.38 2.26 6.39
CA VAL A 11 -4.13 1.62 6.01
C VAL A 11 -4.30 0.79 4.73
N LEU A 12 -5.42 0.08 4.56
CA LEU A 12 -5.70 -0.68 3.36
C LEU A 12 -5.75 0.21 2.11
N ILE A 13 -6.46 1.34 2.18
CA ILE A 13 -6.60 2.26 1.05
C ILE A 13 -5.23 2.82 0.64
N ILE A 14 -4.44 3.30 1.61
CA ILE A 14 -3.11 3.85 1.30
C ILE A 14 -2.18 2.76 0.77
N ASN A 15 -2.15 1.58 1.40
CA ASN A 15 -1.29 0.49 0.96
C ASN A 15 -1.66 0.03 -0.45
N SER A 16 -2.95 -0.04 -0.79
CA SER A 16 -3.41 -0.32 -2.16
C SER A 16 -2.88 0.71 -3.16
N GLY A 17 -2.95 1.99 -2.81
CA GLY A 17 -2.40 3.07 -3.61
C GLY A 17 -0.88 2.96 -3.81
N LEU A 18 -0.14 2.57 -2.77
CA LEU A 18 1.31 2.37 -2.82
C LEU A 18 1.70 1.15 -3.66
N VAL A 19 0.94 0.04 -3.56
CA VAL A 19 1.09 -1.12 -4.45
C VAL A 19 0.86 -0.70 -5.91
N GLY A 20 -0.24 -0.01 -6.20
CA GLY A 20 -0.52 0.48 -7.55
C GLY A 20 0.57 1.41 -8.10
N ARG A 21 1.04 2.34 -7.26
CA ARG A 21 2.11 3.28 -7.61
C ARG A 21 3.44 2.57 -7.90
N THR A 22 3.82 1.60 -7.07
CA THR A 22 5.07 0.84 -7.24
C THR A 22 5.00 -0.09 -8.44
N THR A 23 3.86 -0.74 -8.69
CA THR A 23 3.61 -1.49 -9.93
C THR A 23 3.74 -0.60 -11.16
N TYR A 24 3.11 0.58 -11.16
CA TYR A 24 3.26 1.54 -12.26
C TYR A 24 4.73 1.93 -12.49
N ALA A 25 5.51 2.13 -11.42
CA ALA A 25 6.95 2.40 -11.55
C ALA A 25 7.72 1.24 -12.21
N LEU A 26 7.42 0.00 -11.81
CA LEU A 26 8.07 -1.20 -12.35
C LEU A 26 7.71 -1.44 -13.82
N ILE A 27 6.46 -1.18 -14.20
CA ILE A 27 6.02 -1.23 -15.60
C ILE A 27 6.80 -0.21 -16.42
N CYS A 28 6.82 1.07 -16.02
CA CYS A 28 7.55 2.09 -16.78
C CYS A 28 9.06 1.82 -16.88
N LEU A 29 9.67 1.21 -15.84
CA LEU A 29 11.07 0.78 -15.92
C LEU A 29 11.26 -0.38 -16.90
N THR A 30 10.30 -1.30 -16.97
CA THR A 30 10.33 -2.41 -17.95
C THR A 30 10.08 -1.90 -19.36
N ASP A 31 9.19 -0.91 -19.54
CA ASP A 31 8.97 -0.24 -20.82
C ASP A 31 10.25 0.45 -21.32
N LEU A 32 11.03 1.06 -20.41
CA LEU A 32 12.33 1.62 -20.77
C LEU A 32 13.33 0.53 -21.18
N GLU A 33 13.32 -0.63 -20.52
CA GLU A 33 14.18 -1.77 -20.85
C GLU A 33 13.87 -2.38 -22.22
N GLN A 34 12.63 -2.28 -22.67
CA GLN A 34 12.15 -2.76 -23.98
C GLN A 34 12.15 -1.66 -25.06
N ASP A 35 12.76 -0.50 -24.79
CA ASP A 35 12.81 0.67 -25.68
C ASP A 35 11.43 1.22 -26.09
N PHE A 36 10.38 0.97 -25.30
CA PHE A 36 9.03 1.50 -25.55
C PHE A 36 8.86 2.98 -25.13
N ILE A 37 9.70 3.47 -24.21
CA ILE A 37 9.63 4.85 -23.70
C ILE A 37 11.03 5.48 -23.61
N ASN A 38 11.12 6.78 -23.88
CA ASN A 38 12.35 7.56 -23.73
C ASN A 38 12.70 7.77 -22.24
N PRO A 39 13.99 7.70 -21.84
CA PRO A 39 14.49 8.14 -20.54
C PRO A 39 13.93 9.47 -20.01
N TYR A 40 13.76 10.47 -20.87
CA TYR A 40 13.21 11.77 -20.48
C TYR A 40 11.75 11.65 -20.02
N ASP A 41 10.91 10.95 -20.79
CA ASP A 41 9.50 10.73 -20.45
C ASP A 41 9.37 9.90 -19.18
N LEU A 42 10.20 8.87 -19.02
CA LEU A 42 10.25 8.07 -17.80
C LEU A 42 10.56 8.94 -16.57
N SER A 43 11.62 9.76 -16.65
CA SER A 43 12.05 10.59 -15.52
C SER A 43 10.94 11.55 -15.09
N ASN A 44 10.26 12.21 -16.03
CA ASN A 44 9.17 13.13 -15.74
C ASN A 44 7.95 12.42 -15.12
N ARG A 45 7.56 11.26 -15.69
CA ARG A 45 6.45 10.44 -15.17
C ARG A 45 6.72 9.97 -13.74
N LEU A 46 7.93 9.47 -13.45
CA LEU A 46 8.23 8.91 -12.14
C LEU A 46 8.51 9.99 -11.09
N ASN A 47 9.28 11.02 -11.44
CA ASN A 47 9.71 12.07 -10.49
C ASN A 47 8.53 12.88 -9.96
N ARG A 48 7.46 13.09 -10.75
CA ARG A 48 6.25 13.79 -10.32
C ARG A 48 5.56 13.14 -9.12
N PHE A 49 5.59 11.82 -9.01
CA PHE A 49 4.89 11.07 -7.96
C PHE A 49 5.77 10.69 -6.77
N VAL A 50 7.07 10.99 -6.81
CA VAL A 50 8.02 10.66 -5.73
C VAL A 50 7.56 11.20 -4.39
N ILE A 51 7.17 12.48 -4.34
CA ILE A 51 6.79 13.13 -3.09
C ILE A 51 5.51 12.49 -2.52
N ALA A 52 4.53 12.21 -3.38
CA ALA A 52 3.28 11.58 -2.97
C ALA A 52 3.49 10.15 -2.44
N GLU A 53 4.39 9.38 -3.05
CA GLU A 53 4.75 8.02 -2.60
C GLU A 53 5.37 8.04 -1.20
N TYR A 54 6.32 8.95 -0.95
CA TYR A 54 6.95 9.11 0.35
C TYR A 54 5.96 9.60 1.41
N ALA A 55 5.14 10.60 1.07
CA ALA A 55 4.11 11.10 1.96
C ALA A 55 3.12 10.00 2.38
N GLY A 56 2.63 9.21 1.41
CA GLY A 56 1.73 8.09 1.68
C GLY A 56 2.36 7.04 2.62
N GLN A 57 3.62 6.68 2.38
CA GLN A 57 4.35 5.74 3.23
C GLN A 57 4.53 6.26 4.66
N PHE A 58 4.93 7.51 4.84
CA PHE A 58 5.13 8.08 6.19
C PHE A 58 3.81 8.27 6.93
N ILE A 59 2.75 8.73 6.26
CA ILE A 59 1.42 8.89 6.85
C ILE A 59 0.89 7.52 7.32
N MET A 60 1.01 6.49 6.50
CA MET A 60 0.60 5.13 6.87
C MET A 60 1.42 4.59 8.05
N THR A 61 2.74 4.81 8.04
CA THR A 61 3.62 4.38 9.14
C THR A 61 3.26 5.09 10.44
N ALA A 62 3.05 6.41 10.40
CA ALA A 62 2.63 7.20 11.56
C ALA A 62 1.27 6.76 12.12
N ALA A 63 0.30 6.48 11.24
CA ALA A 63 -1.01 5.97 11.63
C ALA A 63 -0.92 4.60 12.34
N LEU A 64 -0.09 3.69 11.84
CA LEU A 64 0.12 2.37 12.46
C LEU A 64 0.77 2.46 13.84
N ILE A 65 1.72 3.39 14.03
CA ILE A 65 2.36 3.64 15.33
C ILE A 65 1.35 4.26 16.31
N ALA A 66 0.63 5.29 15.88
CA ALA A 66 -0.40 5.94 16.69
C ALA A 66 -1.54 4.98 17.09
N GLY A 67 -1.87 4.02 16.21
CA GLY A 67 -2.82 2.95 16.47
C GLY A 67 -2.29 1.79 17.32
N GLY A 68 -1.04 1.84 17.77
CA GLY A 68 -0.40 0.79 18.59
C GLY A 68 -0.22 -0.55 17.87
N LYS A 69 -0.21 -0.57 16.53
CA LYS A 69 -0.08 -1.81 15.73
C LYS A 69 1.39 -2.11 15.44
N TRP A 70 2.14 -2.41 16.49
CA TRP A 70 3.61 -2.53 16.47
C TRP A 70 4.15 -3.53 15.45
N PHE A 71 3.51 -4.69 15.28
CA PHE A 71 3.99 -5.72 14.35
C PHE A 71 3.96 -5.24 12.89
N CYS A 72 2.84 -4.68 12.45
CA CYS A 72 2.74 -4.11 11.10
C CYS A 72 3.58 -2.83 10.99
N ALA A 73 3.63 -2.02 12.04
CA ALA A 73 4.45 -0.82 12.08
C ALA A 73 5.94 -1.13 11.88
N ALA A 74 6.47 -2.21 12.46
CA ALA A 74 7.89 -2.57 12.33
C ALA A 74 8.32 -2.74 10.86
N LEU A 75 7.50 -3.43 10.06
CA LEU A 75 7.75 -3.59 8.62
C LEU A 75 7.76 -2.22 7.90
N HIS A 76 6.76 -1.39 8.16
CA HIS A 76 6.65 -0.07 7.53
C HIS A 76 7.72 0.93 8.02
N ILE A 77 8.19 0.80 9.25
CA ILE A 77 9.34 1.55 9.78
C ILE A 77 10.60 1.16 9.02
N ALA A 78 10.85 -0.13 8.80
CA ALA A 78 12.02 -0.60 8.05
C ALA A 78 12.01 -0.06 6.60
N VAL A 79 10.85 -0.13 5.92
CA VAL A 79 10.68 0.44 4.58
C VAL A 79 10.87 1.96 4.59
N SER A 80 10.30 2.65 5.56
CA SER A 80 10.44 4.10 5.71
C SER A 80 11.89 4.52 5.95
N ALA A 81 12.63 3.82 6.81
CA ALA A 81 14.06 4.06 7.07
C ALA A 81 14.91 3.84 5.80
N TYR A 82 14.59 2.80 5.03
CA TYR A 82 15.22 2.57 3.73
C TYR A 82 14.95 3.71 2.74
N MET A 83 13.71 4.16 2.65
CA MET A 83 13.32 5.31 1.81
C MET A 83 14.02 6.61 2.25
N ILE A 84 14.12 6.89 3.55
CA ILE A 84 14.88 8.04 4.07
C ILE A 84 16.35 7.96 3.62
N THR A 85 16.95 6.76 3.69
CA THR A 85 18.34 6.56 3.26
C THR A 85 18.53 6.88 1.77
N LEU A 86 17.56 6.52 0.93
CA LEU A 86 17.56 6.87 -0.49
C LEU A 86 17.39 8.37 -0.72
N PHE A 87 16.56 9.03 0.09
CA PHE A 87 16.35 10.47 0.08
C PHE A 87 17.63 11.24 0.40
N VAL A 88 18.31 10.87 1.48
CA VAL A 88 19.58 11.48 1.89
C VAL A 88 20.67 11.27 0.82
N LYS A 89 20.72 10.09 0.20
CA LYS A 89 21.66 9.80 -0.90
C LYS A 89 21.28 10.47 -2.23
N LYS A 90 20.17 11.21 -2.30
CA LYS A 90 19.61 11.84 -3.53
C LYS A 90 19.38 10.84 -4.68
N GLN A 91 19.12 9.56 -4.35
CA GLN A 91 18.90 8.48 -5.33
C GLN A 91 17.41 8.22 -5.62
N VAL A 92 16.55 9.16 -5.24
CA VAL A 92 15.09 9.04 -5.36
C VAL A 92 14.61 9.45 -6.75
N TYR A 93 15.25 10.47 -7.32
CA TYR A 93 14.98 10.97 -8.65
C TYR A 93 15.77 10.18 -9.68
N ILE A 94 15.14 9.93 -10.83
CA ILE A 94 15.81 9.31 -11.97
C ILE A 94 16.33 10.45 -12.86
N ASP A 95 17.63 10.41 -13.15
CA ASP A 95 18.25 11.28 -14.15
C ASP A 95 18.05 10.65 -15.54
N ALA A 96 17.59 11.47 -16.50
CA ALA A 96 17.35 11.04 -17.87
C ALA A 96 18.65 10.68 -18.59
N THR A 97 19.77 11.32 -18.24
CA THR A 97 21.07 11.10 -18.90
C THR A 97 21.69 9.74 -18.55
N ASP A 98 21.46 9.27 -17.32
CA ASP A 98 22.01 8.02 -16.76
C ASP A 98 20.93 6.95 -16.54
N ALA A 99 19.74 7.09 -17.12
CA ALA A 99 18.58 6.26 -16.82
C ALA A 99 18.85 4.75 -16.98
N PHE A 100 19.52 4.36 -18.08
CA PHE A 100 19.88 2.96 -18.34
C PHE A 100 20.90 2.39 -17.35
N LYS A 101 21.85 3.21 -16.88
CA LYS A 101 22.83 2.80 -15.86
C LYS A 101 22.16 2.59 -14.50
N GLN A 102 21.14 3.41 -14.19
CA GLN A 102 20.39 3.33 -12.93
C GLN A 102 19.28 2.26 -12.97
N LEU A 103 18.84 1.84 -14.16
CA LEU A 103 17.69 0.97 -14.40
C LEU A 103 17.69 -0.29 -13.54
N LYS A 104 18.76 -1.11 -13.63
CA LYS A 104 18.85 -2.39 -12.89
C LYS A 104 18.76 -2.19 -11.37
N GLY A 105 19.42 -1.14 -10.86
CA GLY A 105 19.39 -0.78 -9.45
C GLY A 105 18.01 -0.32 -8.99
N GLN A 106 17.39 0.60 -9.74
CA GLN A 106 16.05 1.12 -9.43
C GLN A 106 14.99 0.01 -9.48
N LYS A 107 15.02 -0.86 -10.49
CA LYS A 107 14.10 -2.00 -10.64
C LYS A 107 14.21 -2.97 -9.47
N PHE A 108 15.44 -3.34 -9.06
CA PHE A 108 15.65 -4.23 -7.92
C PHE A 108 15.13 -3.61 -6.61
N ARG A 109 15.50 -2.36 -6.31
CA ARG A 109 15.09 -1.67 -5.08
C ARG A 109 13.58 -1.50 -4.99
N ARG A 110 12.94 -1.05 -6.08
CA ARG A 110 11.48 -0.89 -6.16
C ARG A 110 10.77 -2.25 -6.11
N GLY A 111 11.37 -3.30 -6.67
CA GLY A 111 10.87 -4.67 -6.57
C GLY A 111 10.83 -5.20 -5.14
N VAL A 112 11.86 -4.93 -4.34
CA VAL A 112 11.89 -5.28 -2.91
C VAL A 112 10.80 -4.53 -2.14
N ILE A 113 10.68 -3.21 -2.34
CA ILE A 113 9.64 -2.39 -1.70
C ILE A 113 8.24 -2.88 -2.08
N PHE A 114 8.03 -3.19 -3.37
CA PHE A 114 6.78 -3.76 -3.86
C PHE A 114 6.46 -5.09 -3.17
N GLY A 115 7.44 -5.99 -3.03
CA GLY A 115 7.28 -7.24 -2.27
C GLY A 115 6.85 -7.01 -0.82
N CYS A 116 7.46 -6.03 -0.14
CA CYS A 116 7.06 -5.63 1.22
C CYS A 116 5.62 -5.08 1.27
N TYR A 117 5.19 -4.27 0.29
CA TYR A 117 3.82 -3.75 0.23
C TYR A 117 2.80 -4.85 -0.07
N CYS A 118 3.11 -5.79 -0.96
CA CYS A 118 2.25 -6.96 -1.21
C CYS A 118 2.10 -7.85 0.03
N PHE A 119 3.20 -8.12 0.74
CA PHE A 119 3.14 -8.85 1.99
C PHE A 119 2.31 -8.11 3.06
N SER A 120 2.54 -6.80 3.20
CA SER A 120 1.74 -5.95 4.08
C SER A 120 0.26 -5.92 3.68
N PHE A 121 -0.04 -5.96 2.38
CA PHE A 121 -1.42 -5.94 1.88
C PHE A 121 -2.21 -7.16 2.36
N VAL A 122 -1.64 -8.36 2.23
CA VAL A 122 -2.26 -9.59 2.73
C VAL A 122 -2.46 -9.53 4.24
N MET A 123 -1.44 -9.06 4.97
CA MET A 123 -1.49 -8.87 6.43
C MET A 123 -2.62 -7.91 6.85
N VAL A 124 -2.74 -6.76 6.19
CA VAL A 124 -3.75 -5.73 6.49
C VAL A 124 -5.16 -6.26 6.19
N VAL A 125 -5.35 -6.96 5.06
CA VAL A 125 -6.64 -7.59 4.72
C VAL A 125 -7.03 -8.62 5.79
N PHE A 126 -6.11 -9.49 6.20
CA PHE A 126 -6.36 -10.47 7.25
C PHE A 126 -6.78 -9.80 8.57
N ARG A 127 -6.06 -8.77 9.00
CA ARG A 127 -6.37 -8.02 10.23
C ARG A 127 -7.69 -7.27 10.15
N LEU A 128 -8.05 -6.74 8.99
CA LEU A 128 -9.34 -6.09 8.77
C LEU A 128 -10.48 -7.10 8.91
N VAL A 129 -10.37 -8.27 8.25
CA VAL A 129 -11.37 -9.33 8.35
C VAL A 129 -11.50 -9.83 9.78
N GLU A 130 -10.38 -10.08 10.47
CA GLU A 130 -10.36 -10.47 11.88
C GLU A 130 -11.11 -9.44 12.75
N THR A 131 -10.86 -8.15 12.53
CA THR A 131 -11.50 -7.05 13.26
C THR A 131 -13.01 -6.98 13.02
N ILE A 132 -13.45 -7.28 11.79
CA ILE A 132 -14.89 -7.36 11.43
C ILE A 132 -15.54 -8.57 12.10
N VAL A 133 -14.90 -9.74 12.03
CA VAL A 133 -15.42 -10.99 12.62
C VAL A 133 -15.57 -10.85 14.13
N HIS A 134 -14.57 -10.30 14.82
CA HIS A 134 -14.65 -10.06 16.27
C HIS A 134 -15.78 -9.10 16.63
N GLN A 135 -16.00 -8.06 15.83
CA GLN A 135 -17.16 -7.18 16.02
C GLN A 135 -18.49 -7.90 15.84
N MET A 136 -18.62 -8.75 14.82
CA MET A 136 -19.84 -9.52 14.57
C MET A 136 -20.12 -10.56 15.66
N LEU A 137 -19.08 -11.08 16.32
CA LEU A 137 -19.21 -12.06 17.40
C LEU A 137 -19.68 -11.46 18.73
N THR A 138 -19.66 -10.14 18.88
CA THR A 138 -20.21 -9.44 20.06
C THR A 138 -21.74 -9.61 20.16
N PRO A 139 -22.35 -9.52 21.37
CA PRO A 139 -23.79 -9.71 21.54
C PRO A 139 -24.63 -8.80 20.63
N GLU A 140 -24.25 -7.53 20.53
CA GLU A 140 -24.88 -6.52 19.67
C GLU A 140 -24.64 -6.80 18.17
N GLY A 141 -23.43 -7.27 17.83
CA GLY A 141 -23.08 -7.67 16.46
C GLY A 141 -23.90 -8.84 15.94
N ARG A 142 -24.18 -9.84 16.81
CA ARG A 142 -25.02 -11.00 16.45
C ARG A 142 -26.46 -10.62 16.18
N GLU A 143 -27.02 -9.69 16.94
CA GLU A 143 -28.39 -9.20 16.68
C GLU A 143 -28.47 -8.44 15.36
N THR A 144 -27.48 -7.59 15.08
CA THR A 144 -27.40 -6.82 13.84
C THR A 144 -27.23 -7.75 12.63
N ALA A 145 -26.35 -8.75 12.73
CA ALA A 145 -26.19 -9.78 11.70
C ALA A 145 -27.49 -10.57 11.49
N ARG A 146 -28.19 -10.94 12.58
CA ARG A 146 -29.47 -11.66 12.50
C ARG A 146 -30.56 -10.84 11.81
N LYS A 147 -30.61 -9.52 12.06
CA LYS A 147 -31.52 -8.62 11.35
C LYS A 147 -31.17 -8.51 9.87
N LEU A 148 -29.89 -8.32 9.54
CA LEU A 148 -29.42 -8.24 8.16
C LEU A 148 -29.72 -9.52 7.37
N PHE A 149 -29.47 -10.70 7.94
CA PHE A 149 -29.79 -11.97 7.27
C PHE A 149 -31.30 -12.21 7.13
N LYS A 150 -32.11 -11.77 8.11
CA LYS A 150 -33.57 -11.82 7.99
C LYS A 150 -34.08 -10.91 6.88
N GLU A 151 -33.58 -9.68 6.79
CA GLU A 151 -33.92 -8.75 5.71
C GLU A 151 -33.48 -9.31 4.36
N ALA A 152 -32.24 -9.80 4.25
CA ALA A 152 -31.72 -10.42 3.03
C ALA A 152 -32.58 -11.61 2.58
N ALA A 153 -33.01 -12.47 3.52
CA ALA A 153 -33.89 -13.60 3.24
C ALA A 153 -35.31 -13.18 2.80
N VAL A 154 -35.82 -12.05 3.30
CA VAL A 154 -37.12 -11.50 2.89
C VAL A 154 -37.03 -10.77 1.54
N THR A 155 -35.88 -10.19 1.22
CA THR A 155 -35.64 -9.46 -0.04
C THR A 155 -35.23 -10.33 -1.21
N LEU A 156 -34.84 -11.59 -0.98
CA LEU A 156 -34.63 -12.55 -2.05
C LEU A 156 -35.99 -12.84 -2.71
N PRO A 157 -36.21 -12.48 -3.98
CA PRO A 157 -37.40 -12.92 -4.68
C PRO A 157 -37.39 -14.45 -4.65
N GLY A 158 -38.45 -15.03 -4.11
CA GLY A 158 -38.57 -16.48 -3.94
C GLY A 158 -38.32 -17.22 -5.25
N TYR A 159 -37.81 -18.44 -5.12
CA TYR A 159 -38.34 -19.49 -5.98
C TYR A 159 -39.85 -19.64 -5.72
#